data_AF-Q93KA3-F1
#
_entry.id   AF-Q93KA3-F1
#
_cell.length_a   1.000
_cell.length_b   1.000
_cell.length_c   1.000
_cell.angle_alpha   90.00
_cell.angle_beta   90.00
_cell.angle_gamma   90.00
#
_symmetry.space_group_name_H-M   'P 1'
#
loop_
_entity.id
_entity.type
_entity.pdbx_description
1 polymer ?
#
loop_
_entity_poly.entity_id
_entity_poly.type
_entity_poly.pdbx_seq_one_letter_code
_entity_poly.pdbx_strand_id
1 'polypeptide(L)' 'GYGNLIIIKHNDDYLSAYAHNETMLVREQQEVKAGQQIATMGSTGTSSVRLHFEIRYKGKSVNPLRFLPQR' A
#
# COMPACT_ATOMS: atom_id res chain seq x y z
N GLY A 1 -7.64 -10.23 8.34
CA GLY A 1 -7.27 -8.86 8.76
C GLY A 1 -6.35 -8.25 7.72
N TYR A 2 -5.77 -7.06 7.95
CA TYR A 2 -4.83 -6.45 7.00
C TYR A 2 -3.39 -6.99 7.10
N GLY A 3 -3.05 -7.68 8.19
CA GLY A 3 -1.67 -8.13 8.43
C GLY A 3 -0.71 -6.94 8.51
N ASN A 4 0.51 -7.12 8.04
CA ASN A 4 1.47 -6.02 7.95
C ASN A 4 1.02 -5.04 6.86
N LEU A 5 0.72 -3.83 7.28
CA LEU A 5 0.11 -2.78 6.45
C LEU A 5 1.06 -1.59 6.36
N ILE A 6 1.30 -1.14 5.13
CA ILE A 6 1.97 0.14 4.86
C ILE A 6 0.95 1.10 4.27
N ILE A 7 0.88 2.30 4.84
CA ILE A 7 0.12 3.43 4.29
C ILE A 7 1.11 4.49 3.85
N ILE A 8 1.05 4.85 2.57
CA ILE A 8 1.82 5.97 2.02
C ILE A 8 0.88 7.15 1.83
N LYS A 9 1.20 8.28 2.45
CA LYS A 9 0.56 9.57 2.19
C LYS A 9 1.26 10.23 1.01
N HIS A 10 0.54 10.44 -0.08
CA HIS A 10 1.06 11.12 -1.28
C HIS A 10 0.91 12.64 -1.17
N ASN A 11 -0.21 13.08 -0.59
CA ASN A 11 -0.52 14.48 -0.26
C ASN A 11 -1.70 14.49 0.72
N ASP A 12 -2.30 15.66 0.97
CA ASP A 12 -3.42 15.80 1.91
C ASP A 12 -4.68 15.06 1.51
N ASP A 13 -4.84 14.78 0.22
CA ASP A 13 -6.04 14.15 -0.33
C ASP A 13 -5.86 12.65 -0.57
N TYR A 14 -4.64 12.19 -0.86
CA TYR A 14 -4.39 10.84 -1.37
C TYR A 14 -3.52 9.99 -0.45
N LEU A 15 -4.03 8.78 -0.17
CA LEU A 15 -3.30 7.71 0.49
C LEU A 15 -3.32 6.45 -0.38
N SER A 16 -2.27 5.64 -0.30
CA SER A 16 -2.28 4.26 -0.80
C SER A 16 -1.94 3.28 0.32
N ALA A 17 -2.67 2.17 0.38
CA ALA A 17 -2.48 1.11 1.36
C ALA A 17 -2.01 -0.18 0.70
N TYR A 18 -1.00 -0.81 1.30
CA TYR A 18 -0.40 -2.08 0.88
C TYR A 18 -0.46 -3.04 2.06
N ALA A 19 -1.28 -4.08 1.98
CA ALA A 19 -1.50 -5.03 3.06
C ALA A 19 -1.00 -6.44 2.72
N HIS A 20 -1.01 -7.30 3.75
CA HIS A 20 -0.52 -8.68 3.70
C HIS A 20 1.00 -8.81 3.43
N ASN A 21 1.80 -7.81 3.81
CA ASN A 21 3.24 -7.86 3.58
C ASN A 21 3.93 -8.89 4.49
N GLU A 22 5.02 -9.50 4.01
CA GLU A 22 5.88 -10.36 4.83
C GLU A 22 6.85 -9.50 5.63
N THR A 23 7.66 -8.69 4.93
CA THR A 23 8.70 -7.84 5.51
C THR A 23 8.46 -6.38 5.16
N MET A 24 8.59 -5.49 6.15
CA MET A 24 8.58 -4.04 5.95
C MET A 24 10.02 -3.54 5.74
N LEU A 25 10.27 -2.84 4.64
CA LEU A 25 11.59 -2.30 4.28
C LEU A 25 11.70 -0.79 4.55
N VAL A 26 10.61 -0.19 5.03
CA VAL A 26 10.51 1.21 5.40
C VAL A 26 9.97 1.32 6.82
N ARG A 27 10.24 2.45 7.46
CA ARG A 27 9.76 2.79 8.81
C ARG A 27 8.72 3.92 8.74
N GLU A 28 7.99 4.09 9.83
CA GLU A 28 7.04 5.20 9.97
C GLU A 28 7.72 6.56 9.71
N GLN A 29 6.98 7.46 9.07
CA GLN A 29 7.41 8.81 8.68
C GLN A 29 8.59 8.87 7.70
N GLN A 30 9.08 7.73 7.20
CA GLN A 30 10.11 7.72 6.16
C GLN A 30 9.55 8.26 4.84
N GLU A 31 10.25 9.23 4.26
CA GLU A 31 10.00 9.64 2.88
C GLU A 31 10.40 8.54 1.90
N VAL A 32 9.52 8.28 0.93
CA VAL A 32 9.72 7.28 -0.10
C VAL A 32 9.46 7.89 -1.48
N LYS A 33 10.15 7.37 -2.49
CA LYS A 33 10.00 7.82 -3.89
C LYS A 33 9.26 6.80 -4.72
N ALA A 34 8.62 7.23 -5.80
CA ALA A 34 8.02 6.33 -6.78
C ALA A 34 9.07 5.32 -7.29
N GLY A 35 8.70 4.05 -7.34
CA GLY A 35 9.60 2.95 -7.72
C GLY A 35 10.48 2.40 -6.59
N GLN A 36 10.52 3.05 -5.42
CA GLN A 36 11.23 2.52 -4.27
C GLN A 36 10.54 1.27 -3.72
N GLN A 37 11.32 0.23 -3.42
CA GLN A 37 10.81 -0.95 -2.74
C GLN A 37 10.50 -0.62 -1.27
N ILE A 38 9.26 -0.87 -0.85
CA ILE A 38 8.77 -0.56 0.51
C ILE A 38 8.54 -1.80 1.38
N ALA A 39 8.30 -2.95 0.75
CA ALA A 39 8.01 -4.21 1.41
C ALA A 39 8.21 -5.41 0.47
N THR A 40 8.10 -6.60 1.04
CA THR A 40 7.89 -7.86 0.30
C THR A 40 6.45 -8.35 0.50
N MET A 41 5.86 -8.92 -0.54
CA MET A 41 4.52 -9.52 -0.46
C MET A 41 4.57 -10.82 0.35
N GLY A 42 3.56 -11.05 1.17
CA GLY A 42 3.43 -12.25 1.99
C GLY A 42 1.97 -12.66 2.14
N SER A 43 1.70 -13.41 3.20
CA SER A 43 0.36 -13.90 3.54
C SER A 43 -0.13 -13.41 4.92
N THR A 44 0.48 -12.38 5.49
CA THR A 44 0.12 -11.92 6.84
C THR A 44 -1.35 -11.49 6.93
N GLY A 45 -2.09 -12.07 7.87
CA GLY A 45 -3.51 -11.78 8.06
C GLY A 45 -4.46 -12.32 6.96
N THR A 46 -3.96 -13.19 6.06
CA THR A 46 -4.70 -13.88 5.00
C THR A 46 -4.22 -15.35 4.88
N SER A 47 -4.87 -16.18 4.05
CA SER A 47 -4.53 -17.60 3.89
C SER A 47 -3.63 -17.91 2.68
N SER A 48 -3.29 -16.90 1.87
CA SER A 48 -2.46 -17.05 0.67
C SER A 48 -1.61 -15.81 0.43
N VAL A 49 -0.47 -16.00 -0.23
CA VAL A 49 0.42 -14.90 -0.61
C VAL A 49 -0.28 -14.04 -1.66
N ARG A 50 -0.59 -12.80 -1.31
CA ARG A 50 -1.31 -11.87 -2.19
C ARG A 50 -1.08 -10.42 -1.78
N LEU A 51 -1.23 -9.51 -2.72
CA LEU A 51 -1.25 -8.08 -2.44
C LEU A 51 -2.69 -7.60 -2.26
N HIS A 52 -2.98 -6.94 -1.14
CA HIS A 52 -4.13 -6.06 -1.04
C HIS A 52 -3.68 -4.62 -1.26
N PHE A 53 -4.17 -4.00 -2.33
CA PHE A 53 -3.85 -2.63 -2.70
C PHE A 53 -5.13 -1.79 -2.72
N GLU A 54 -5.09 -0.65 -2.05
CA GLU A 54 -6.19 0.32 -2.01
C GLU A 54 -5.66 1.73 -2.20
N ILE A 55 -6.45 2.57 -2.88
CA ILE A 55 -6.26 4.02 -2.91
C ILE A 55 -7.41 4.66 -2.15
N ARG A 56 -7.09 5.61 -1.29
CA ARG A 56 -8.07 6.47 -0.61
C ARG A 56 -7.92 7.90 -1.06
N TYR A 57 -9.05 8.50 -1.43
CA TYR A 57 -9.18 9.94 -1.70
C TYR A 57 -10.06 10.56 -0.61
N LYS A 58 -9.52 11.55 0.12
CA LYS A 58 -10.21 12.23 1.24
C LYS A 58 -10.84 11.25 2.23
N GLY A 59 -10.07 10.22 2.58
CA GLY A 59 -10.48 9.17 3.53
C GLY A 59 -11.41 8.09 2.97
N LYS A 60 -11.90 8.19 1.72
CA LYS A 60 -12.78 7.20 1.09
C LYS A 60 -12.03 6.31 0.12
N SER A 61 -12.27 5.00 0.16
CA SER A 61 -11.74 4.05 -0.83
C SER A 61 -12.27 4.37 -2.23
N VAL A 62 -11.38 4.42 -3.22
CA VAL A 62 -11.70 4.69 -4.62
C VAL A 62 -11.13 3.61 -5.53
N ASN A 63 -11.64 3.49 -6.77
CA ASN A 63 -11.13 2.50 -7.73
C ASN A 63 -9.65 2.80 -8.09
N PRO A 64 -8.70 1.93 -7.73
CA PRO A 64 -7.28 2.19 -7.93
C PRO A 64 -6.86 2.24 -9.40
N LEU A 65 -7.58 1.53 -10.28
CA LEU A 65 -7.23 1.43 -11.71
C LEU A 65 -7.28 2.78 -12.42
N ARG A 66 -7.96 3.78 -11.86
CA ARG A 66 -7.98 5.15 -12.40
C ARG A 66 -6.69 5.93 -12.17
N PHE A 67 -5.82 5.45 -11.27
CA PHE A 67 -4.59 6.13 -10.84
C PHE A 67 -3.32 5.36 -11.21
N LEU A 68 -3.47 4.13 -11.69
CA LEU A 68 -2.34 3.35 -12.16
C LEU A 68 -1.98 3.78 -13.59
N PRO A 69 -0.69 3.84 -13.94
CA PRO A 69 -0.27 4.10 -15.30
C PRO A 69 -0.84 3.01 -16.23
N GLN A 70 -1.19 3.40 -17.46
CA GLN A 70 -1.53 2.42 -18.49
C GLN A 70 -0.30 1.57 -18.80
N ARG A 71 -0.55 0.27 -18.96
CA ARG A 71 0.49 -0.73 -19.22
C ARG A 71 1.07 -0.61 -20.62
#